data_AF-A0A5B7SR45-F1
#
_entry.id   AF-A0A5B7SR45-F1
#
_cell.length_a   1.000
_cell.length_b   1.000
_cell.length_c   1.000
_cell.angle_alpha   90.00
_cell.angle_beta   90.00
_cell.angle_gamma   90.00
#
_symmetry.space_group_name_H-M   'P 1'
#
loop_
_entity.id
_entity.type
_entity.pdbx_description
1 polymer ?
#
loop_
_entity_poly.entity_id
_entity_poly.type
_entity_poly.pdbx_seq_one_letter_code
_entity_poly.pdbx_strand_id
1 'polypeptide(L)' 'MKVNLLSCDAQRPDSRAIADCMTAISADGDASVLQELAALLLEGEAVTIEVADKNTGSALRALRKLDIDYEILA' A
#
# COMPACT_ATOMS: atom_id res chain seq x y z
N MET A 1 3.42 8.70 9.13
CA MET A 1 4.14 9.04 7.89
C MET A 1 3.24 8.88 6.67
N LYS A 2 3.28 9.74 5.65
CA LYS A 2 2.50 9.53 4.40
C LYS A 2 3.36 8.90 3.29
N VAL A 3 2.74 8.00 2.53
CA VAL A 3 3.40 7.27 1.43
C VAL A 3 2.46 7.24 0.22
N ASN A 4 2.99 7.56 -0.95
CA ASN A 4 2.35 7.32 -2.23
C ASN A 4 2.73 5.92 -2.73
N LEU A 5 1.75 5.11 -3.09
CA LEU A 5 1.92 3.87 -3.84
C LEU A 5 1.72 4.22 -5.31
N LEU A 6 2.72 3.97 -6.14
CA LEU A 6 2.79 4.45 -7.53
C LEU A 6 2.28 3.41 -8.51
N SER A 7 2.74 2.17 -8.36
CA SER A 7 2.41 1.04 -9.24
C SER A 7 2.66 -0.29 -8.53
N CYS A 8 2.11 -1.36 -9.10
CA CYS A 8 2.42 -2.74 -8.72
C CYS A 8 2.92 -3.51 -9.95
N ASP A 9 4.19 -3.92 -9.91
CA ASP A 9 4.87 -4.59 -11.03
C ASP A 9 4.91 -6.11 -10.88
N ALA A 10 4.18 -6.65 -9.89
CA ALA A 10 4.07 -8.09 -9.68
C ALA A 10 3.51 -8.78 -10.94
N GLN A 11 4.12 -9.89 -11.36
CA GLN A 11 3.67 -10.66 -12.54
C GLN A 11 2.19 -11.12 -12.44
N ARG A 12 1.73 -11.38 -11.22
CA ARG A 12 0.36 -11.74 -10.88
C ARG A 12 -0.02 -11.01 -9.58
N PRO A 13 -0.47 -9.76 -9.66
CA PRO A 13 -0.80 -9.00 -8.47
C PRO A 13 -1.99 -9.63 -7.76
N ASP A 14 -1.87 -9.80 -6.44
CA ASP A 14 -2.94 -10.28 -5.58
C ASP A 14 -3.58 -9.10 -4.86
N SER A 15 -4.76 -8.69 -5.34
CA SER A 15 -5.49 -7.53 -4.79
C SER A 15 -5.84 -7.70 -3.31
N ARG A 16 -6.04 -8.94 -2.84
CA ARG A 16 -6.33 -9.20 -1.42
C ARG A 16 -5.06 -9.04 -0.59
N ALA A 17 -3.95 -9.62 -1.03
CA ALA A 17 -2.68 -9.48 -0.32
C ALA A 17 -2.23 -8.01 -0.23
N ILE A 18 -2.50 -7.22 -1.27
CA ILE A 18 -2.23 -5.78 -1.29
C ILE A 18 -3.14 -5.04 -0.30
N ALA A 19 -4.46 -5.26 -0.34
CA ALA A 19 -5.39 -4.64 0.59
C ALA A 19 -5.09 -5.02 2.07
N ASP A 20 -4.78 -6.28 2.34
CA ASP A 20 -4.38 -6.78 3.66
C ASP A 20 -3.09 -6.10 4.14
N CYS A 21 -2.10 -5.96 3.23
CA CYS A 21 -0.87 -5.26 3.51
C CYS A 21 -1.13 -3.79 3.85
N MET A 22 -1.93 -3.09 3.04
CA MET A 22 -2.31 -1.69 3.28
C MET A 22 -3.03 -1.54 4.63
N THR A 23 -3.93 -2.46 4.96
CA THR A 23 -4.65 -2.49 6.25
C THR A 23 -3.71 -2.70 7.43
N ALA A 24 -2.73 -3.58 7.29
CA ALA A 24 -1.77 -3.86 8.36
C ALA A 24 -0.80 -2.70 8.63
N ILE A 25 -0.54 -1.83 7.64
CA ILE A 25 0.44 -0.74 7.75
C ILE A 25 -0.22 0.63 7.93
N SER A 26 -1.50 0.78 7.59
CA SER A 26 -2.22 2.04 7.68
C SER A 26 -2.38 2.51 9.14
N ALA A 27 -2.25 3.82 9.36
CA ALA A 27 -2.54 4.46 10.63
C ALA A 27 -4.03 4.78 10.81
N ASP A 28 -4.71 5.05 9.69
CA ASP A 28 -6.10 5.48 9.66
C ASP A 28 -6.69 5.07 8.31
N GLY A 29 -7.54 4.04 8.31
CA GLY A 29 -8.12 3.49 7.09
C GLY A 29 -8.95 2.25 7.37
N ASP A 30 -10.25 2.34 7.07
CA ASP A 30 -11.14 1.18 7.13
C ASP A 30 -10.76 0.17 6.05
N ALA A 31 -10.86 -1.12 6.36
CA ALA A 31 -10.53 -2.20 5.44
C ALA A 31 -11.24 -2.08 4.09
N SER A 32 -12.49 -1.60 4.07
CA SER A 32 -13.25 -1.34 2.84
C SER A 32 -12.60 -0.29 1.96
N VAL A 33 -12.13 0.83 2.54
CA VAL A 33 -11.47 1.91 1.80
C VAL A 33 -10.15 1.41 1.23
N LEU A 34 -9.38 0.65 2.02
CA LEU A 34 -8.09 0.11 1.58
C LEU A 34 -8.24 -0.96 0.49
N GLN A 35 -9.35 -1.71 0.50
CA GLN A 35 -9.71 -2.62 -0.58
C GLN A 35 -9.95 -1.88 -1.91
N GLU A 36 -10.65 -0.74 -1.85
CA GLU A 36 -10.89 0.11 -3.02
C GLU A 36 -9.57 0.72 -3.51
N LEU A 37 -8.74 1.27 -2.62
CA LEU A 37 -7.43 1.82 -3.01
C LEU A 37 -6.51 0.76 -3.63
N ALA A 38 -6.55 -0.48 -3.14
CA ALA A 38 -5.81 -1.57 -3.75
C ALA A 38 -6.30 -1.88 -5.18
N ALA A 39 -7.61 -1.79 -5.44
CA ALA A 39 -8.14 -1.94 -6.78
C ALA A 39 -7.68 -0.81 -7.71
N LEU A 40 -7.74 0.45 -7.24
CA LEU A 40 -7.26 1.62 -7.99
C LEU A 40 -5.77 1.50 -8.35
N LEU A 41 -4.93 1.04 -7.40
CA LEU A 41 -3.51 0.79 -7.65
C LEU A 41 -3.27 -0.23 -8.77
N LEU A 42 -4.10 -1.28 -8.83
CA LEU A 42 -4.02 -2.30 -9.87
C LEU A 42 -4.59 -1.86 -11.22
N GLU A 43 -5.45 -0.85 -11.22
CA GLU A 43 -5.90 -0.15 -12.43
C GLU A 43 -4.85 0.84 -12.95
N GLY A 44 -3.75 1.05 -12.20
CA GLY A 44 -2.64 1.93 -12.56
C GLY A 44 -2.77 3.34 -11.99
N GLU A 45 -3.64 3.55 -11.01
CA GLU A 45 -3.80 4.83 -10.32
C GLU A 45 -2.91 4.88 -9.07
N ALA A 46 -2.18 5.98 -8.89
CA ALA A 46 -1.40 6.18 -7.68
C ALA A 46 -2.31 6.50 -6.49
N VAL A 47 -2.05 5.88 -5.34
CA VAL A 47 -2.85 6.06 -4.12
C VAL A 47 -1.97 6.47 -2.94
N THR A 48 -2.46 7.39 -2.12
CA THR A 48 -1.77 7.83 -0.90
C THR A 48 -2.35 7.15 0.32
N ILE A 49 -1.49 6.62 1.18
CA ILE A 49 -1.88 6.08 2.49
C ILE A 49 -1.04 6.70 3.61
N GLU A 50 -1.62 6.78 4.80
CA GLU A 50 -0.91 7.16 6.01
C GLU A 50 -0.44 5.90 6.74
N VAL A 51 0.86 5.77 6.97
CA VAL A 51 1.51 4.65 7.64
C VAL A 51 1.77 4.97 9.11
N ALA A 52 1.48 4.01 9.99
CA ALA A 52 1.71 4.14 11.42
C ALA A 52 3.22 4.20 11.76
N ASP A 53 3.64 5.25 12.47
CA ASP A 53 5.07 5.56 12.72
C ASP A 53 5.85 4.48 13.48
N LYS A 54 5.19 3.58 14.22
CA LYS A 54 5.86 2.50 14.96
C LYS A 54 6.31 1.34 14.07
N ASN A 55 5.85 1.27 12.81
CA ASN A 55 6.06 0.14 11.90
C ASN A 55 6.64 0.53 10.54
N THR A 56 7.27 1.70 10.42
CA THR A 56 7.74 2.21 9.12
C THR A 56 8.69 1.24 8.41
N GLY A 57 9.65 0.64 9.12
CA GLY A 57 10.61 -0.30 8.51
C GLY A 57 9.98 -1.63 8.04
N SER A 58 9.02 -2.18 8.81
CA SER A 58 8.29 -3.39 8.43
C SER A 58 7.28 -3.13 7.32
N ALA A 59 6.62 -1.96 7.34
CA ALA A 59 5.69 -1.52 6.32
C ALA A 59 6.37 -1.38 4.95
N LEU A 60 7.49 -0.64 4.89
CA LEU A 60 8.25 -0.47 3.65
C LEU A 60 8.82 -1.80 3.11
N ARG A 61 9.10 -2.77 4.00
CA ARG A 61 9.49 -4.13 3.60
C ARG A 61 8.30 -4.93 3.06
N ALA A 62 7.11 -4.77 3.63
CA ALA A 62 5.90 -5.45 3.15
C ALA A 62 5.53 -4.98 1.73
N LEU A 63 5.58 -3.66 1.47
CA LEU A 63 5.36 -3.09 0.14
C LEU A 63 6.34 -3.68 -0.91
N ARG A 64 7.65 -3.73 -0.59
CA ARG A 64 8.64 -4.33 -1.50
C ARG A 64 8.42 -5.83 -1.77
N LYS A 65 7.80 -6.58 -0.85
CA LYS A 65 7.50 -8.01 -1.08
C LYS A 65 6.37 -8.22 -2.08
N LEU A 66 5.53 -7.21 -2.27
CA LEU A 66 4.41 -7.22 -3.20
C LEU A 66 4.75 -6.53 -4.52
N ASP A 67 6.03 -6.20 -4.75
CA ASP A 67 6.51 -5.42 -5.91
C ASP A 67 5.71 -4.12 -6.09
N ILE A 68 5.42 -3.42 -4.98
CA ILE A 68 4.77 -2.11 -5.00
C ILE A 68 5.84 -1.02 -4.96
N ASP A 69 5.86 -0.18 -5.98
CA ASP A 69 6.66 1.04 -6.00
C ASP A 69 6.00 2.11 -5.15
N TYR A 70 6.83 2.82 -4.38
CA TYR A 70 6.35 3.85 -3.47
C TYR A 70 7.29 5.04 -3.34
N GLU A 71 6.69 6.16 -2.98
CA GLU A 71 7.39 7.39 -2.64
C GLU A 71 6.99 7.84 -1.23
N ILE A 72 7.99 8.13 -0.39
CA ILE A 72 7.75 8.65 0.95
C ILE A 72 7.53 10.16 0.84
N LEU A 73 6.40 10.65 1.34
CA LEU A 73 6.11 12.07 1.41
C LEU A 73 6.69 12.66 2.69
N ALA A 74 7.60 13.61 2.54
CA ALA A 74 8.25 14.34 3.63
C ALA A 74 7.34 15.40 4.28
#